data_AF-A0A979G3N3-F1
#
_entry.id   AF-A0A979G3N3-F1
#
_cell.length_a   1.000
_cell.length_b   1.000
_cell.length_c   1.000
_cell.angle_alpha   90.00
_cell.angle_beta   90.00
_cell.angle_gamma   90.00
#
_symmetry.space_group_name_H-M   'P 1'
#
loop_
_entity.id
_entity.type
_entity.pdbx_description
1 polymer ?
#
loop_
_entity_poly.entity_id
_entity_poly.type
_entity_poly.pdbx_seq_one_letter_code
_entity_poly.pdbx_strand_id
1 'polypeptide(L)'
;MIRKIFTALIILLPGGMYAQEIGANFNHDPEIIDMAYLRKTPVEWIRTTPYIFEYINGAKDPATEPGLQQLIEAKKAGYKVAFGFRWDFRKYKLPIPAPGSAEEKKYFATVAAILNRVGASIDIFKLGNEPNLETMEEDLQVNAEGIVPLVRFTERLLNEVVEPYYRQHPQLTRPDVYAGSLPALFEKEQQQKPGVTGLIRLAQNNSRIKGLAIHLHISDSLDMEKAFRFVRTIMPDKPIIVPEFSLFRLYNQHVSDELGSSEAGIAFARKYNYPPDMKLYEWYSKVNTEKVSAEEWERMFASRSWFPPHFMKTYYRYFRQYGVVLATYGYLSQSAPAKVTPGTGIWFVNPIFPMKSLQKQADGSYTPNPLWFNDFVDIVHYGAKK
;
A
#
# COMPACT_ATOMS: atom_id res chain seq x y z
N MET A 1 -53.32 -0.59 23.83
CA MET A 1 -52.18 -1.07 23.02
C MET A 1 -51.30 0.11 22.66
N ILE A 2 -50.23 0.35 23.43
CA ILE A 2 -49.28 1.46 23.18
C ILE A 2 -48.02 0.83 22.58
N ARG A 3 -47.79 1.06 21.28
CA ARG A 3 -46.58 0.66 20.57
C ARG A 3 -45.42 1.54 21.02
N LYS A 4 -44.47 0.96 21.76
CA LYS A 4 -43.17 1.60 22.03
C LYS A 4 -42.33 1.57 20.76
N ILE A 5 -42.05 2.74 20.20
CA ILE A 5 -41.06 2.93 19.14
C ILE A 5 -39.68 2.87 19.82
N PHE A 6 -38.91 1.82 19.53
CA PHE A 6 -37.50 1.77 19.90
C PHE A 6 -36.71 2.61 18.88
N THR A 7 -36.35 3.83 19.27
CA THR A 7 -35.35 4.62 18.56
C THR A 7 -33.99 4.03 18.88
N ALA A 8 -33.37 3.33 17.94
CA ALA A 8 -31.98 2.92 18.04
C ALA A 8 -31.09 4.17 17.97
N LEU A 9 -30.57 4.61 19.11
CA LEU A 9 -29.49 5.60 19.14
C LEU A 9 -28.22 4.92 18.62
N ILE A 10 -27.80 5.28 17.41
CA ILE A 10 -26.44 5.03 16.95
C ILE A 10 -25.55 5.96 17.76
N ILE A 11 -24.90 5.42 18.78
CA ILE A 11 -23.85 6.13 19.52
C ILE A 11 -22.69 6.31 18.53
N LEU A 12 -22.57 7.52 17.97
CA LEU A 12 -21.32 7.99 17.36
C LEU A 12 -20.28 8.02 18.48
N LEU A 13 -19.45 6.97 18.56
CA LEU A 13 -18.25 7.01 19.39
C LEU A 13 -17.44 8.25 18.98
N PRO A 14 -16.89 9.02 19.93
CA PRO A 14 -15.98 10.11 19.62
C PRO A 14 -14.70 9.47 19.08
N GLY A 15 -14.66 9.24 17.77
CA GLY A 15 -13.43 8.91 17.08
C GLY A 15 -12.49 10.08 17.30
N GLY A 16 -11.44 9.87 18.09
CA GLY A 16 -10.37 10.84 18.21
C GLY A 16 -10.00 11.29 16.80
N MET A 17 -10.07 12.60 16.55
CA MET A 17 -9.64 13.16 15.28
C MET A 17 -8.12 12.97 15.19
N TYR A 18 -7.68 11.81 14.72
CA TYR A 18 -6.31 11.62 14.35
C TYR A 18 -6.00 12.56 13.18
N ALA A 19 -4.85 13.23 13.24
CA ALA A 19 -4.30 13.87 12.06
C ALA A 19 -4.15 12.79 10.98
N GLN A 20 -4.73 13.05 9.80
CA GLN A 20 -4.71 12.09 8.71
C GLN A 20 -3.57 12.43 7.78
N GLU A 21 -2.44 11.78 8.02
CA GLU A 21 -1.22 12.05 7.28
C GLU A 21 -1.22 11.30 5.95
N ILE A 22 -0.68 11.93 4.91
CA ILE A 22 -0.52 11.36 3.58
C ILE A 22 0.97 11.36 3.21
N GLY A 23 1.47 10.24 2.69
CA GLY A 23 2.89 10.07 2.38
C GLY A 23 3.18 9.44 1.02
N ALA A 24 4.47 9.47 0.67
CA ALA A 24 5.02 8.85 -0.53
C ALA A 24 5.30 7.35 -0.32
N ASN A 25 4.78 6.50 -1.19
CA ASN A 25 5.03 5.05 -1.19
C ASN A 25 6.04 4.68 -2.29
N PHE A 26 7.15 4.07 -1.89
CA PHE A 26 8.20 3.51 -2.75
C PHE A 26 8.13 1.98 -2.85
N ASN A 27 7.01 1.41 -2.40
CA ASN A 27 6.70 -0.01 -2.34
C ASN A 27 7.90 -0.87 -1.92
N HIS A 28 8.33 -1.82 -2.75
CA HIS A 28 9.38 -2.78 -2.40
C HIS A 28 10.80 -2.27 -2.70
N ASP A 29 10.92 -1.09 -3.32
CA ASP A 29 12.15 -0.59 -3.93
C ASP A 29 12.64 0.67 -3.20
N PRO A 30 13.22 0.58 -1.99
CA PRO A 30 13.77 1.74 -1.31
C PRO A 30 14.90 2.43 -2.09
N GLU A 31 15.51 1.76 -3.06
CA GLU A 31 16.58 2.28 -3.93
C GLU A 31 16.10 3.44 -4.80
N ILE A 32 14.81 3.50 -5.11
CA ILE A 32 14.22 4.57 -5.94
C ILE A 32 13.74 5.78 -5.12
N ILE A 33 13.98 5.80 -3.81
CA ILE A 33 13.72 7.00 -3.01
C ILE A 33 14.57 8.16 -3.56
N ASP A 34 13.90 9.25 -3.95
CA ASP A 34 14.54 10.41 -4.56
C ASP A 34 14.20 11.69 -3.78
N MET A 35 15.18 12.22 -3.05
CA MET A 35 15.05 13.45 -2.26
C MET A 35 14.70 14.67 -3.10
N ALA A 36 15.16 14.74 -4.36
CA ALA A 36 14.86 15.88 -5.22
C ALA A 36 13.36 15.93 -5.54
N TYR A 37 12.72 14.77 -5.74
CA TYR A 37 11.28 14.70 -5.99
C TYR A 37 10.45 14.74 -4.72
N LEU A 38 10.92 14.20 -3.61
CA LEU A 38 10.22 14.35 -2.33
C LEU A 38 10.03 15.83 -1.97
N ARG A 39 11.03 16.69 -2.22
CA ARG A 39 10.93 18.15 -2.01
C ARG A 39 9.95 18.87 -2.95
N LYS A 40 9.47 18.23 -4.01
CA LYS A 40 8.48 18.82 -4.94
C LYS A 40 7.04 18.72 -4.44
N THR A 41 6.80 17.97 -3.37
CA THR A 41 5.46 17.84 -2.76
C THR A 41 5.56 18.10 -1.26
N PRO A 42 4.46 18.46 -0.58
CA PRO A 42 4.49 18.76 0.85
C PRO A 42 4.49 17.50 1.74
N VAL A 43 4.86 16.33 1.21
CA VAL A 43 4.86 15.08 1.97
C VAL A 43 5.93 15.10 3.06
N GLU A 44 5.58 14.56 4.22
CA GLU A 44 6.52 14.37 5.33
C GLU A 44 6.80 12.90 5.61
N TRP A 45 5.97 12.01 5.06
CA TRP A 45 6.09 10.56 5.24
C TRP A 45 6.61 9.88 3.99
N ILE A 46 7.51 8.92 4.20
CA ILE A 46 7.88 7.91 3.20
C ILE A 46 7.53 6.51 3.69
N ARG A 47 7.24 5.62 2.75
CA ARG A 47 6.94 4.21 3.02
C ARG A 47 7.67 3.29 2.06
N THR A 48 8.22 2.21 2.60
CA THR A 48 8.80 1.09 1.83
C THR A 48 8.60 -0.24 2.57
N THR A 49 8.70 -1.36 1.84
CA THR A 49 8.57 -2.74 2.28
C THR A 49 9.45 -3.67 1.42
N PRO A 50 10.78 -3.65 1.60
CA PRO A 50 11.68 -4.48 0.80
C PRO A 50 11.41 -5.97 0.97
N TYR A 51 11.76 -6.76 -0.06
CA TYR A 51 11.65 -8.22 -0.08
C TYR A 51 12.68 -8.85 0.88
N ILE A 52 12.21 -9.41 2.00
CA ILE A 52 13.12 -9.96 3.02
C ILE A 52 13.91 -11.18 2.52
N PHE A 53 13.33 -11.97 1.60
CA PHE A 53 14.03 -13.14 1.05
C PHE A 53 15.23 -12.80 0.18
N GLU A 54 15.33 -11.59 -0.37
CA GLU A 54 16.54 -11.14 -1.05
C GLU A 54 17.72 -11.04 -0.07
N TYR A 55 17.47 -10.63 1.17
CA TYR A 55 18.47 -10.58 2.23
C TYR A 55 18.75 -11.96 2.82
N ILE A 56 17.71 -12.76 3.08
CA ILE A 56 17.86 -14.12 3.65
C ILE A 56 18.68 -15.04 2.73
N ASN A 57 18.56 -14.84 1.42
CA ASN A 57 19.27 -15.62 0.40
C ASN A 57 20.63 -15.00 0.02
N GLY A 58 20.99 -13.85 0.60
CA GLY A 58 22.27 -13.17 0.34
C GLY A 58 22.36 -12.45 -1.00
N ALA A 59 21.24 -12.21 -1.69
CA ALA A 59 21.22 -11.37 -2.89
C ALA A 59 21.38 -9.88 -2.54
N LYS A 60 20.92 -9.50 -1.34
CA LYS A 60 21.13 -8.18 -0.73
C LYS A 60 21.79 -8.34 0.64
N ASP A 61 22.62 -7.38 1.02
CA ASP A 61 23.32 -7.37 2.30
C ASP A 61 22.75 -6.28 3.22
N PRO A 62 22.19 -6.62 4.40
CA PRO A 62 21.67 -5.64 5.35
C PRO A 62 22.65 -4.52 5.73
N ALA A 63 23.96 -4.78 5.69
CA ALA A 63 24.97 -3.80 6.09
C ALA A 63 25.23 -2.73 5.01
N THR A 64 25.10 -3.10 3.73
CA THR A 64 25.59 -2.29 2.60
C THR A 64 24.53 -1.94 1.56
N GLU A 65 23.31 -2.48 1.68
CA GLU A 65 22.25 -2.28 0.68
C GLU A 65 21.93 -0.78 0.47
N PRO A 66 22.09 -0.24 -0.76
CA PRO A 66 21.82 1.16 -1.06
C PRO A 66 20.41 1.62 -0.70
N GLY A 67 19.40 0.77 -0.88
CA GLY A 67 18.03 1.09 -0.51
C GLY A 67 17.86 1.40 0.98
N LEU A 68 18.52 0.63 1.86
CA LEU A 68 18.51 0.90 3.30
C LEU A 68 19.22 2.23 3.62
N GLN A 69 20.28 2.58 2.87
CA GLN A 69 20.93 3.88 3.00
C GLN A 69 19.98 5.04 2.63
N GLN A 70 19.20 4.91 1.56
CA GLN A 70 18.26 5.97 1.16
C GLN A 70 17.21 6.26 2.23
N LEU A 71 16.74 5.24 2.94
CA LEU A 71 15.82 5.40 4.06
C LEU A 71 16.45 6.18 5.22
N ILE A 72 17.72 5.88 5.55
CA ILE A 72 18.47 6.61 6.58
C ILE A 72 18.64 8.08 6.18
N GLU A 73 19.01 8.34 4.92
CA GLU A 73 19.15 9.72 4.42
C GLU A 73 17.81 10.47 4.39
N ALA A 74 16.70 9.79 4.09
CA ALA A 74 15.36 10.36 4.20
C ALA A 74 15.05 10.81 5.64
N LYS A 75 15.35 9.95 6.63
CA LYS A 75 15.17 10.31 8.04
C LYS A 75 16.01 11.53 8.42
N LYS A 76 17.29 11.55 8.03
CA LYS A 76 18.18 12.70 8.29
C LYS A 76 17.69 13.98 7.64
N ALA A 77 17.05 13.88 6.47
CA ALA A 77 16.44 15.01 5.77
C ALA A 77 15.11 15.48 6.41
N GLY A 78 14.64 14.83 7.48
CA GLY A 78 13.46 15.22 8.24
C GLY A 78 12.18 14.43 7.90
N TYR A 79 12.24 13.46 6.98
CA TYR A 79 11.07 12.62 6.67
C TYR A 79 10.81 11.59 7.78
N LYS A 80 9.53 11.36 8.05
CA LYS A 80 9.06 10.24 8.87
C LYS A 80 8.98 8.97 8.02
N VAL A 81 9.28 7.82 8.61
CA VAL A 81 9.48 6.56 7.89
C VAL A 81 8.52 5.47 8.37
N ALA A 82 7.70 4.97 7.45
CA ALA A 82 6.90 3.77 7.62
C ALA A 82 7.56 2.57 6.92
N PHE A 83 8.22 1.72 7.70
CA PHE A 83 9.00 0.58 7.22
C PHE A 83 8.33 -0.76 7.56
N GLY A 84 8.69 -1.82 6.84
CA GLY A 84 8.23 -3.19 7.11
C GLY A 84 8.85 -4.14 6.10
N PHE A 85 8.40 -5.39 6.09
CA PHE A 85 8.93 -6.39 5.17
C PHE A 85 7.83 -7.03 4.32
N ARG A 86 8.20 -7.32 3.07
CA ARG A 86 7.44 -8.21 2.20
C ARG A 86 8.05 -9.61 2.30
N TRP A 87 7.28 -10.56 2.83
CA TRP A 87 7.74 -11.93 3.03
C TRP A 87 7.56 -12.76 1.77
N ASP A 88 6.43 -12.70 1.07
CA ASP A 88 6.19 -13.42 -0.19
C ASP A 88 6.50 -14.94 -0.16
N PHE A 89 6.18 -15.61 0.94
CA PHE A 89 6.33 -17.07 1.12
C PHE A 89 5.79 -17.87 -0.08
N ARG A 90 4.64 -17.46 -0.63
CA ARG A 90 3.98 -18.07 -1.78
C ARG A 90 4.85 -18.01 -3.05
N LYS A 91 5.45 -16.87 -3.37
CA LYS A 91 6.36 -16.74 -4.54
C LYS A 91 7.54 -17.70 -4.46
N TYR A 92 8.08 -17.88 -3.25
CA TYR A 92 9.19 -18.81 -3.01
C TYR A 92 8.73 -20.26 -2.77
N LYS A 93 7.41 -20.53 -2.73
CA LYS A 93 6.82 -21.85 -2.42
C LYS A 93 7.31 -22.42 -1.09
N LEU A 94 7.47 -21.56 -0.10
CA LEU A 94 7.93 -21.92 1.24
C LEU A 94 6.76 -21.89 2.21
N PRO A 95 6.63 -22.90 3.10
CA PRO A 95 5.76 -22.77 4.25
C PRO A 95 6.34 -21.76 5.24
N ILE A 96 5.50 -21.24 6.12
CA ILE A 96 5.95 -20.50 7.29
C ILE A 96 6.78 -21.43 8.18
N PRO A 97 7.98 -21.01 8.63
CA PRO A 97 8.86 -21.88 9.40
C PRO A 97 8.25 -22.23 10.75
N ALA A 98 8.56 -23.43 11.24
CA ALA A 98 8.11 -23.86 12.55
C ALA A 98 8.72 -22.97 13.66
N PRO A 99 7.97 -22.65 14.73
CA PRO A 99 8.47 -21.87 15.85
C PRO A 99 9.76 -22.46 16.45
N GLY A 100 10.81 -21.64 16.54
CA GLY A 100 12.11 -22.01 17.10
C GLY A 100 13.01 -22.84 16.17
N SER A 101 12.56 -23.14 14.94
CA SER A 101 13.36 -23.87 13.96
C SER A 101 14.61 -23.10 13.53
N ALA A 102 15.54 -23.78 12.88
CA ALA A 102 16.74 -23.15 12.32
C ALA A 102 16.37 -22.08 11.27
N GLU A 103 15.34 -22.33 10.48
CA GLU A 103 14.82 -21.43 9.45
C GLU A 103 14.20 -20.18 10.07
N GLU A 104 13.33 -20.30 11.09
CA GLU A 104 12.76 -19.13 11.77
C GLU A 104 13.88 -18.27 12.37
N LYS A 105 14.85 -18.91 13.04
CA LYS A 105 16.01 -18.21 13.61
C LYS A 105 16.82 -17.48 12.53
N LYS A 106 17.04 -18.10 11.37
CA LYS A 106 17.72 -17.45 10.23
C LYS A 106 16.95 -16.22 9.74
N TYR A 107 15.63 -16.34 9.60
CA TYR A 107 14.79 -15.24 9.14
C TYR A 107 14.78 -14.08 10.14
N PHE A 108 14.65 -14.39 11.42
CA PHE A 108 14.65 -13.42 12.51
C PHE A 108 16.02 -12.75 12.70
N ALA A 109 17.12 -13.49 12.54
CA ALA A 109 18.46 -12.93 12.54
C ALA A 109 18.67 -11.92 11.39
N THR A 110 18.10 -12.20 10.22
CA THR A 110 18.14 -11.26 9.07
C THR A 110 17.36 -9.99 9.39
N VAL A 111 16.16 -10.10 9.98
CA VAL A 111 15.40 -8.93 10.43
C VAL A 111 16.17 -8.12 11.48
N ALA A 112 16.80 -8.78 12.46
CA ALA A 112 17.62 -8.11 13.46
C ALA A 112 18.81 -7.37 12.83
N ALA A 113 19.48 -7.95 11.84
CA ALA A 113 20.57 -7.30 11.12
C ALA A 113 20.11 -6.04 10.38
N ILE A 114 18.92 -6.07 9.76
CA ILE A 114 18.33 -4.88 9.12
C ILE A 114 17.95 -3.83 10.19
N LEU A 115 17.34 -4.24 11.30
CA LEU A 115 17.01 -3.32 12.40
C LEU A 115 18.28 -2.67 12.99
N ASN A 116 19.39 -3.39 13.14
CA ASN A 116 20.68 -2.80 13.54
C ASN A 116 21.10 -1.65 12.61
N ARG A 117 20.75 -1.73 11.32
CA ARG A 117 21.10 -0.71 10.32
C ARG A 117 20.12 0.46 10.32
N VAL A 118 18.83 0.19 10.28
CA VAL A 118 17.79 1.20 10.01
C VAL A 118 16.86 1.50 11.19
N GLY A 119 16.96 0.78 12.31
CA GLY A 119 16.02 0.85 13.43
C GLY A 119 15.83 2.26 14.00
N ALA A 120 16.91 3.04 14.11
CA ALA A 120 16.87 4.44 14.54
C ALA A 120 16.10 5.37 13.56
N SER A 121 15.86 4.93 12.33
CA SER A 121 15.20 5.71 11.30
C SER A 121 13.70 5.42 11.19
N ILE A 122 13.17 4.42 11.88
CA ILE A 122 11.81 3.94 11.70
C ILE A 122 10.85 4.62 12.69
N ASP A 123 9.78 5.23 12.18
CA ASP A 123 8.71 5.81 13.01
C ASP A 123 7.50 4.85 13.11
N ILE A 124 7.22 4.12 12.04
CA ILE A 124 6.18 3.08 11.99
C ILE A 124 6.78 1.78 11.46
N PHE A 125 6.55 0.67 12.17
CA PHE A 125 6.97 -0.66 11.74
C PHE A 125 5.76 -1.56 11.44
N LYS A 126 5.69 -2.08 10.21
CA LYS A 126 4.66 -3.05 9.78
C LYS A 126 5.23 -4.46 9.85
N LEU A 127 4.50 -5.36 10.51
CA LEU A 127 4.92 -6.76 10.69
C LEU A 127 4.80 -7.62 9.43
N GLY A 128 4.16 -7.12 8.38
CA GLY A 128 4.06 -7.79 7.08
C GLY A 128 3.58 -6.85 5.95
N ASN A 129 3.59 -7.40 4.74
CA ASN A 129 2.98 -6.84 3.54
C ASN A 129 2.11 -7.92 2.90
N GLU A 130 0.86 -7.61 2.55
CA GLU A 130 -0.09 -8.49 1.86
C GLU A 130 -0.14 -9.96 2.33
N PRO A 131 -0.12 -10.25 3.65
CA PRO A 131 0.17 -11.60 4.12
C PRO A 131 -0.91 -12.64 3.72
N ASN A 132 -2.17 -12.24 3.47
CA ASN A 132 -3.21 -13.16 3.00
C ASN A 132 -3.12 -13.55 1.52
N LEU A 133 -2.32 -12.84 0.72
CA LEU A 133 -2.04 -13.21 -0.69
C LEU A 133 -0.64 -13.81 -0.85
N GLU A 134 0.29 -13.41 0.02
CA GLU A 134 1.70 -13.79 -0.03
C GLU A 134 2.04 -15.05 0.78
N THR A 135 1.09 -15.60 1.52
CA THR A 135 1.27 -16.82 2.30
C THR A 135 0.62 -18.02 1.58
N MET A 136 1.17 -19.21 1.80
CA MET A 136 0.59 -20.47 1.35
C MET A 136 -0.79 -20.66 1.97
N GLU A 137 -1.72 -21.32 1.27
CA GLU A 137 -3.11 -21.40 1.75
C GLU A 137 -3.18 -22.17 3.07
N GLU A 138 -2.38 -23.22 3.23
CA GLU A 138 -2.30 -24.06 4.42
C GLU A 138 -1.91 -23.24 5.67
N ASP A 139 -1.03 -22.26 5.51
CA ASP A 139 -0.55 -21.39 6.58
C ASP A 139 -1.52 -20.25 6.95
N LEU A 140 -2.59 -20.08 6.14
CA LEU A 140 -3.72 -19.19 6.43
C LEU A 140 -4.84 -19.91 7.18
N GLN A 141 -4.78 -21.23 7.31
CA GLN A 141 -5.78 -22.05 7.98
C GLN A 141 -5.37 -22.39 9.42
N VAL A 142 -6.35 -22.89 10.19
CA VAL A 142 -6.09 -23.46 11.51
C VAL A 142 -5.47 -24.84 11.34
N ASN A 143 -4.30 -25.05 11.92
CA ASN A 143 -3.59 -26.33 11.88
C ASN A 143 -4.09 -27.32 12.96
N ALA A 144 -3.48 -28.50 13.03
CA ALA A 144 -3.87 -29.57 13.96
C ALA A 144 -3.77 -29.16 15.44
N GLU A 145 -2.90 -28.20 15.78
CA GLU A 145 -2.76 -27.68 17.13
C GLU A 145 -3.75 -26.54 17.47
N GLY A 146 -4.64 -26.17 16.54
CA GLY A 146 -5.60 -25.09 16.74
C GLY A 146 -5.03 -23.69 16.50
N ILE A 147 -3.91 -23.57 15.78
CA ILE A 147 -3.22 -22.30 15.53
C ILE A 147 -3.20 -21.98 14.04
N VAL A 148 -3.24 -20.69 13.71
CA VAL A 148 -2.94 -20.21 12.36
C VAL A 148 -1.43 -19.88 12.25
N PRO A 149 -0.64 -20.61 11.44
CA PRO A 149 0.81 -20.41 11.34
C PRO A 149 1.22 -18.96 11.06
N LEU A 150 0.52 -18.27 10.15
CA LEU A 150 0.77 -16.87 9.83
C LEU A 150 0.64 -15.94 11.04
N VAL A 151 -0.42 -16.10 11.83
CA VAL A 151 -0.68 -15.26 12.99
C VAL A 151 0.40 -15.48 14.04
N ARG A 152 0.77 -16.74 14.29
CA ARG A 152 1.84 -17.10 15.23
C ARG A 152 3.19 -16.54 14.78
N PHE A 153 3.57 -16.71 13.52
CA PHE A 153 4.82 -16.17 13.00
C PHE A 153 4.88 -14.65 13.13
N THR A 154 3.78 -13.96 12.81
CA THR A 154 3.67 -12.50 12.95
C THR A 154 3.84 -12.04 14.40
N GLU A 155 3.21 -12.73 15.35
CA GLU A 155 3.36 -12.45 16.77
C GLU A 155 4.78 -12.76 17.28
N ARG A 156 5.39 -13.84 16.79
CA ARG A 156 6.77 -14.21 17.13
C ARG A 156 7.78 -13.20 16.58
N LEU A 157 7.60 -12.69 15.37
CA LEU A 157 8.44 -11.62 14.83
C LEU A 157 8.46 -10.39 15.75
N LEU A 158 7.30 -10.00 16.28
CA LEU A 158 7.20 -8.93 17.27
C LEU A 158 7.95 -9.30 18.57
N ASN A 159 7.66 -10.48 19.13
CA ASN A 159 8.12 -10.88 20.47
C ASN A 159 9.61 -11.21 20.53
N GLU A 160 10.14 -11.82 19.48
CA GLU A 160 11.48 -12.40 19.45
C GLU A 160 12.49 -11.48 18.77
N VAL A 161 12.03 -10.49 17.98
CA VAL A 161 12.93 -9.61 17.21
C VAL A 161 12.67 -8.14 17.51
N VAL A 162 11.48 -7.62 17.19
CA VAL A 162 11.21 -6.18 17.27
C VAL A 162 11.27 -5.67 18.72
N GLU A 163 10.55 -6.29 19.65
CA GLU A 163 10.57 -5.84 21.06
C GLU A 163 11.93 -6.04 21.75
N PRO A 164 12.62 -7.19 21.62
CA PRO A 164 13.95 -7.34 22.18
C PRO A 164 14.94 -6.32 21.63
N TYR A 165 14.91 -6.05 20.32
CA TYR A 165 15.80 -5.06 19.70
C TYR A 165 15.65 -3.67 20.35
N TYR A 166 14.43 -3.12 20.42
CA TYR A 166 14.25 -1.78 21.00
C TYR A 166 14.46 -1.74 22.52
N ARG A 167 14.23 -2.85 23.25
CA ARG A 167 14.58 -2.93 24.68
C ARG A 167 16.09 -2.90 24.92
N GLN A 168 16.88 -3.52 24.04
CA GLN A 168 18.34 -3.53 24.12
C GLN A 168 18.96 -2.19 23.69
N HIS A 169 18.19 -1.33 23.01
CA HIS A 169 18.62 -0.02 22.53
C HIS A 169 17.73 1.10 23.10
N PRO A 170 17.75 1.35 24.43
CA PRO A 170 16.84 2.28 25.11
C PRO A 170 16.98 3.74 24.66
N GLN A 171 18.08 4.10 23.99
CA GLN A 171 18.28 5.40 23.37
C GLN A 171 17.43 5.61 22.10
N LEU A 172 16.90 4.53 21.52
CA LEU A 172 16.05 4.59 20.34
C LEU A 172 14.59 4.73 20.76
N THR A 173 13.83 5.53 20.00
CA THR A 173 12.38 5.54 20.13
C THR A 173 11.82 4.28 19.49
N ARG A 174 11.07 3.50 20.25
CA ARG A 174 10.33 2.35 19.70
C ARG A 174 9.26 2.86 18.73
N PRO A 175 9.19 2.36 17.48
CA PRO A 175 8.18 2.78 16.52
C PRO A 175 6.78 2.31 16.92
N ASP A 176 5.76 2.97 16.38
CA ASP A 176 4.41 2.41 16.40
C ASP A 176 4.36 1.16 15.52
N VAL A 177 3.87 0.04 16.07
CA VAL A 177 3.83 -1.25 15.37
C VAL A 177 2.43 -1.53 14.84
N TYR A 178 2.32 -1.90 13.57
CA TYR A 178 1.07 -2.30 12.93
C TYR A 178 1.15 -3.73 12.39
N ALA A 179 0.07 -4.49 12.56
CA ALA A 179 -0.05 -5.81 11.94
C ALA A 179 -0.59 -5.69 10.51
N GLY A 180 -0.22 -6.63 9.63
CA GLY A 180 -0.94 -6.84 8.37
C GLY A 180 -0.36 -6.10 7.17
N SER A 181 -1.04 -5.07 6.69
CA SER A 181 -1.13 -4.62 5.27
C SER A 181 -2.00 -5.57 4.45
N LEU A 182 -3.18 -5.92 4.99
CA LEU A 182 -4.12 -6.88 4.41
C LEU A 182 -4.85 -6.31 3.18
N PRO A 183 -4.67 -6.87 1.97
CA PRO A 183 -5.44 -6.52 0.79
C PRO A 183 -6.79 -7.23 0.72
N ALA A 184 -7.64 -6.71 -0.18
CA ALA A 184 -8.84 -7.39 -0.66
C ALA A 184 -9.87 -7.72 0.44
N LEU A 185 -9.90 -6.94 1.53
CA LEU A 185 -10.80 -7.15 2.66
C LEU A 185 -12.28 -6.89 2.34
N PHE A 186 -12.62 -6.49 1.12
CA PHE A 186 -14.00 -6.41 0.62
C PHE A 186 -14.50 -7.73 0.01
N GLU A 187 -13.60 -8.68 -0.26
CA GLU A 187 -13.93 -10.02 -0.77
C GLU A 187 -14.32 -10.95 0.37
N LYS A 188 -15.45 -11.64 0.23
CA LYS A 188 -15.98 -12.52 1.29
C LYS A 188 -15.04 -13.71 1.54
N GLU A 189 -14.41 -14.22 0.49
CA GLU A 189 -13.47 -15.33 0.55
C GLU A 189 -12.26 -14.96 1.42
N GLN A 190 -11.76 -13.73 1.30
CA GLN A 190 -10.65 -13.25 2.15
C GLN A 190 -11.10 -13.05 3.59
N GLN A 191 -12.29 -12.48 3.80
CA GLN A 191 -12.84 -12.25 5.14
C GLN A 191 -13.04 -13.56 5.94
N GLN A 192 -13.25 -14.69 5.25
CA GLN A 192 -13.47 -15.99 5.86
C GLN A 192 -12.17 -16.71 6.25
N LYS A 193 -11.00 -16.25 5.80
CA LYS A 193 -9.73 -16.90 6.11
C LYS A 193 -9.35 -16.73 7.59
N PRO A 194 -9.02 -17.82 8.31
CA PRO A 194 -8.54 -17.72 9.69
C PRO A 194 -7.33 -16.80 9.87
N GLY A 195 -6.38 -16.79 8.92
CA GLY A 195 -5.24 -15.88 8.94
C GLY A 195 -5.61 -14.40 8.88
N VAL A 196 -6.63 -14.04 8.08
CA VAL A 196 -7.11 -12.65 7.98
C VAL A 196 -7.74 -12.21 9.30
N THR A 197 -8.73 -12.95 9.78
CA THR A 197 -9.42 -12.60 11.04
C THR A 197 -8.48 -12.68 12.24
N GLY A 198 -7.55 -13.64 12.26
CA GLY A 198 -6.55 -13.80 13.29
C GLY A 198 -5.56 -12.64 13.37
N LEU A 199 -5.09 -12.10 12.24
CA LEU A 199 -4.23 -10.91 12.23
C LEU A 199 -4.96 -9.65 12.71
N ILE A 200 -6.24 -9.49 12.36
CA ILE A 200 -7.05 -8.36 12.86
C ILE A 200 -7.27 -8.48 14.38
N ARG A 201 -7.54 -9.70 14.88
CA ARG A 201 -7.64 -9.96 16.33
C ARG A 201 -6.31 -9.76 17.06
N LEU A 202 -5.20 -10.16 16.46
CA LEU A 202 -3.86 -9.90 17.01
C LEU A 202 -3.63 -8.39 17.16
N ALA A 203 -3.99 -7.60 16.13
CA ALA A 203 -3.92 -6.14 16.19
C ALA A 203 -4.80 -5.58 17.32
N GLN A 204 -6.06 -6.02 17.45
CA GLN A 204 -6.96 -5.57 18.51
C GLN A 204 -6.45 -5.92 19.91
N ASN A 205 -6.05 -7.18 20.13
CA ASN A 205 -5.86 -7.73 21.48
C ASN A 205 -4.45 -7.51 22.04
N ASN A 206 -3.43 -7.32 21.21
CA ASN A 206 -2.07 -7.11 21.67
C ASN A 206 -1.81 -5.62 21.91
N SER A 207 -1.62 -5.20 23.16
CA SER A 207 -1.38 -3.79 23.54
C SER A 207 -0.10 -3.19 22.97
N ARG A 208 0.86 -4.02 22.55
CA ARG A 208 2.10 -3.59 21.88
C ARG A 208 1.91 -3.30 20.40
N ILE A 209 0.80 -3.73 19.81
CA ILE A 209 0.42 -3.39 18.44
C ILE A 209 -0.51 -2.19 18.48
N LYS A 210 -0.08 -1.10 17.86
CA LYS A 210 -0.81 0.16 17.79
C LYS A 210 -2.11 0.03 17.00
N GLY A 211 -2.08 -0.72 15.89
CA GLY A 211 -3.25 -0.90 15.04
C GLY A 211 -3.04 -1.86 13.86
N LEU A 212 -3.88 -1.71 12.84
CA LEU A 212 -3.88 -2.55 11.65
C LEU A 212 -3.48 -1.76 10.40
N ALA A 213 -2.69 -2.37 9.54
CA ALA A 213 -2.44 -1.91 8.18
C ALA A 213 -3.34 -2.66 7.18
N ILE A 214 -3.93 -1.96 6.21
CA ILE A 214 -4.74 -2.55 5.13
C ILE A 214 -4.40 -1.94 3.76
N HIS A 215 -4.52 -2.72 2.69
CA HIS A 215 -4.39 -2.21 1.32
C HIS A 215 -5.77 -1.99 0.70
N LEU A 216 -5.92 -0.89 -0.04
CA LEU A 216 -7.18 -0.52 -0.68
C LEU A 216 -6.99 -0.32 -2.19
N HIS A 217 -6.78 -1.45 -2.88
CA HIS A 217 -6.83 -1.54 -4.34
C HIS A 217 -8.26 -1.87 -4.75
N ILE A 218 -9.02 -0.88 -5.23
CA ILE A 218 -10.47 -1.03 -5.45
C ILE A 218 -10.85 -0.97 -6.93
N SER A 219 -12.00 -1.54 -7.23
CA SER A 219 -12.72 -1.30 -8.47
C SER A 219 -13.79 -0.23 -8.31
N ASP A 220 -14.43 -0.18 -7.14
CA ASP A 220 -15.48 0.78 -6.82
C ASP A 220 -15.35 1.31 -5.39
N SER A 221 -15.89 2.49 -5.14
CA SER A 221 -15.91 3.13 -3.83
C SER A 221 -16.59 2.29 -2.74
N LEU A 222 -17.59 1.46 -3.06
CA LEU A 222 -18.24 0.59 -2.09
C LEU A 222 -17.31 -0.51 -1.57
N ASP A 223 -16.27 -0.87 -2.33
CA ASP A 223 -15.24 -1.83 -1.86
C ASP A 223 -14.49 -1.26 -0.64
N MET A 224 -14.23 0.06 -0.60
CA MET A 224 -13.61 0.69 0.57
C MET A 224 -14.51 0.56 1.80
N GLU A 225 -15.80 0.85 1.66
CA GLU A 225 -16.75 0.76 2.77
C GLU A 225 -16.83 -0.66 3.33
N LYS A 226 -16.93 -1.67 2.45
CA LYS A 226 -16.96 -3.08 2.85
C LYS A 226 -15.70 -3.48 3.62
N ALA A 227 -14.53 -3.12 3.10
CA ALA A 227 -13.26 -3.42 3.74
C ALA A 227 -13.17 -2.79 5.14
N PHE A 228 -13.49 -1.49 5.27
CA PHE A 228 -13.43 -0.81 6.55
C PHE A 228 -14.47 -1.33 7.55
N ARG A 229 -15.70 -1.59 7.12
CA ARG A 229 -16.74 -2.16 8.00
C ARG A 229 -16.33 -3.53 8.52
N PHE A 230 -15.78 -4.38 7.67
CA PHE A 230 -15.25 -5.68 8.09
C PHE A 230 -14.12 -5.55 9.13
N VAL A 231 -13.18 -4.62 8.93
CA VAL A 231 -12.14 -4.39 9.95
C VAL A 231 -12.76 -3.92 11.26
N ARG A 232 -13.70 -2.97 11.21
CA ARG A 232 -14.31 -2.37 12.41
C ARG A 232 -15.22 -3.31 13.19
N THR A 233 -15.73 -4.39 12.59
CA THR A 233 -16.47 -5.42 13.35
C THR A 233 -15.56 -6.27 14.24
N ILE A 234 -14.25 -6.33 13.95
CA ILE A 234 -13.27 -7.13 14.72
C ILE A 234 -12.33 -6.23 15.54
N MET A 235 -11.95 -5.07 15.01
CA MET A 235 -11.04 -4.08 15.62
C MET A 235 -11.72 -2.70 15.68
N PRO A 236 -12.66 -2.48 16.61
CA PRO A 236 -13.47 -1.25 16.63
C PRO A 236 -12.66 0.01 16.99
N ASP A 237 -11.66 -0.10 17.86
CA ASP A 237 -11.10 1.09 18.54
C ASP A 237 -9.73 1.55 18.01
N LYS A 238 -8.90 0.62 17.53
CA LYS A 238 -7.51 0.94 17.18
C LYS A 238 -7.37 1.68 15.83
N PRO A 239 -6.34 2.53 15.67
CA PRO A 239 -6.08 3.20 14.41
C PRO A 239 -5.82 2.24 13.25
N ILE A 240 -6.13 2.69 12.05
CA ILE A 240 -5.79 2.00 10.79
C ILE A 240 -4.73 2.82 10.05
N ILE A 241 -3.82 2.15 9.37
CA ILE A 241 -3.00 2.76 8.32
C ILE A 241 -3.30 2.12 6.97
N VAL A 242 -3.19 2.89 5.90
CA VAL A 242 -3.36 2.43 4.52
C VAL A 242 -2.04 2.60 3.77
N PRO A 243 -1.07 1.68 3.96
CA PRO A 243 0.25 1.82 3.36
C PRO A 243 0.23 1.79 1.82
N GLU A 244 -0.87 1.34 1.22
CA GLU A 244 -1.05 1.42 -0.22
C GLU A 244 -2.53 1.45 -0.60
N PHE A 245 -2.87 2.33 -1.54
CA PHE A 245 -4.19 2.39 -2.15
C PHE A 245 -4.08 2.78 -3.62
N SER A 246 -5.00 2.29 -4.45
CA SER A 246 -5.00 2.59 -5.89
C SER A 246 -6.30 2.16 -6.58
N LEU A 247 -6.49 2.63 -7.82
CA LEU A 247 -7.55 2.17 -8.73
C LEU A 247 -7.13 0.96 -9.58
N PHE A 248 -6.10 0.22 -9.15
CA PHE A 248 -5.55 -0.91 -9.92
C PHE A 248 -6.61 -1.89 -10.42
N ARG A 249 -7.59 -2.26 -9.59
CA ARG A 249 -8.62 -3.23 -9.99
C ARG A 249 -9.59 -2.64 -11.01
N LEU A 250 -9.95 -1.36 -10.86
CA LEU A 250 -10.76 -0.66 -11.86
C LEU A 250 -10.05 -0.67 -13.23
N TYR A 251 -8.76 -0.32 -13.27
CA TYR A 251 -8.02 -0.33 -14.54
C TYR A 251 -7.95 -1.71 -15.18
N ASN A 252 -7.76 -2.77 -14.38
CA ASN A 252 -7.73 -4.13 -14.91
C ASN A 252 -9.08 -4.59 -15.45
N GLN A 253 -10.21 -4.11 -14.91
CA GLN A 253 -11.55 -4.42 -15.44
C GLN A 253 -11.77 -3.85 -16.85
N HIS A 254 -11.15 -2.70 -17.13
CA HIS A 254 -11.33 -1.95 -18.38
C HIS A 254 -10.15 -2.06 -19.35
N VAL A 255 -9.13 -2.86 -19.04
CA VAL A 255 -7.89 -2.92 -19.82
C VAL A 255 -8.11 -3.41 -21.27
N SER A 256 -9.22 -4.11 -21.53
CA SER A 256 -9.60 -4.62 -22.84
C SER A 256 -10.65 -3.76 -23.55
N ASP A 257 -11.02 -2.61 -22.99
CA ASP A 257 -11.94 -1.68 -23.64
C ASP A 257 -11.33 -1.11 -24.93
N GLU A 258 -12.17 -0.80 -25.90
CA GLU A 258 -11.79 -0.06 -27.10
C GLU A 258 -11.65 1.43 -26.80
N LEU A 259 -10.68 2.09 -27.43
CA LEU A 259 -10.54 3.55 -27.34
C LEU A 259 -11.81 4.25 -27.83
N GLY A 260 -12.47 3.73 -28.86
CA GLY A 260 -13.68 4.24 -29.48
C GLY A 260 -15.00 3.82 -28.84
N SER A 261 -15.00 3.23 -27.63
CA SER A 261 -16.22 2.71 -26.99
C SER A 261 -17.29 3.75 -26.61
N SER A 262 -17.00 5.04 -26.80
CA SER A 262 -17.92 6.17 -26.53
C SER A 262 -17.66 7.31 -27.52
N GLU A 263 -18.59 8.28 -27.61
CA GLU A 263 -18.38 9.48 -28.44
C GLU A 263 -17.12 10.27 -28.03
N ALA A 264 -16.90 10.43 -26.72
CA ALA A 264 -15.69 11.06 -26.19
C ALA A 264 -14.43 10.25 -26.55
N GLY A 265 -14.55 8.92 -26.57
CA GLY A 265 -13.48 8.01 -26.98
C GLY A 265 -13.14 8.08 -28.46
N ILE A 266 -14.15 8.15 -29.33
CA ILE A 266 -13.98 8.38 -30.77
C ILE A 266 -13.31 9.74 -31.01
N ALA A 267 -13.70 10.78 -30.27
CA ALA A 267 -13.07 12.09 -30.36
C ALA A 267 -11.60 12.06 -29.90
N PHE A 268 -11.29 11.33 -28.83
CA PHE A 268 -9.91 11.10 -28.39
C PHE A 268 -9.08 10.37 -29.45
N ALA A 269 -9.58 9.24 -29.94
CA ALA A 269 -8.91 8.43 -30.95
C ALA A 269 -8.63 9.25 -32.22
N ARG A 270 -9.61 10.03 -32.69
CA ARG A 270 -9.43 10.94 -33.84
C ARG A 270 -8.39 12.03 -33.56
N LYS A 271 -8.41 12.67 -32.39
CA LYS A 271 -7.47 13.75 -32.04
C LYS A 271 -6.02 13.27 -32.08
N TYR A 272 -5.76 12.05 -31.60
CA TYR A 272 -4.42 11.48 -31.50
C TYR A 272 -4.09 10.46 -32.60
N ASN A 273 -4.94 10.37 -33.63
CA ASN A 273 -4.79 9.48 -34.78
C ASN A 273 -4.62 8.00 -34.40
N TYR A 274 -5.40 7.53 -33.42
CA TYR A 274 -5.50 6.12 -33.05
C TYR A 274 -6.68 5.45 -33.75
N PRO A 275 -6.56 4.14 -34.10
CA PRO A 275 -7.71 3.34 -34.49
C PRO A 275 -8.75 3.31 -33.36
N PRO A 276 -10.05 3.55 -33.62
CA PRO A 276 -11.08 3.48 -32.59
C PRO A 276 -11.21 2.09 -31.95
N ASP A 277 -10.89 1.03 -32.69
CA ASP A 277 -10.90 -0.36 -32.23
C ASP A 277 -9.63 -0.77 -31.46
N MET A 278 -8.62 0.10 -31.40
CA MET A 278 -7.43 -0.10 -30.55
C MET A 278 -7.87 -0.36 -29.12
N LYS A 279 -7.31 -1.39 -28.49
CA LYS A 279 -7.60 -1.73 -27.10
C LYS A 279 -6.77 -0.90 -26.14
N LEU A 280 -7.30 -0.68 -24.94
CA LEU A 280 -6.61 0.11 -23.92
C LEU A 280 -5.25 -0.50 -23.53
N TYR A 281 -5.10 -1.83 -23.48
CA TYR A 281 -3.79 -2.47 -23.28
C TYR A 281 -2.80 -2.18 -24.42
N GLU A 282 -3.26 -1.99 -25.66
CA GLU A 282 -2.40 -1.66 -26.80
C GLU A 282 -1.91 -0.23 -26.68
N TRP A 283 -2.83 0.69 -26.31
CA TRP A 283 -2.47 2.07 -26.00
C TRP A 283 -1.49 2.13 -24.83
N TYR A 284 -1.71 1.39 -23.74
CA TYR A 284 -0.76 1.32 -22.62
C TYR A 284 0.62 0.77 -23.02
N SER A 285 0.67 -0.22 -23.92
CA SER A 285 1.94 -0.72 -24.45
C SER A 285 2.71 0.41 -25.13
N LYS A 286 2.03 1.16 -26.01
CA LYS A 286 2.59 2.34 -26.67
C LYS A 286 3.04 3.39 -25.66
N VAL A 287 2.21 3.70 -24.65
CA VAL A 287 2.57 4.70 -23.64
C VAL A 287 3.80 4.29 -22.85
N ASN A 288 3.98 3.01 -22.54
CA ASN A 288 5.14 2.53 -21.79
C ASN A 288 6.42 2.43 -22.63
N THR A 289 6.33 2.41 -23.97
CA THR A 289 7.49 2.39 -24.86
C THR A 289 7.86 3.78 -25.38
N GLU A 290 6.86 4.55 -25.80
CA GLU A 290 7.05 5.83 -26.51
C GLU A 290 6.81 7.05 -25.62
N LYS A 291 6.10 6.85 -24.49
CA LYS A 291 5.56 7.92 -23.63
C LYS A 291 4.57 8.82 -24.35
N VAL A 292 3.70 9.44 -23.56
CA VAL A 292 2.73 10.42 -24.06
C VAL A 292 2.85 11.74 -23.32
N SER A 293 2.29 12.80 -23.90
CA SER A 293 2.18 14.09 -23.23
C SER A 293 1.20 14.00 -22.04
N ALA A 294 1.34 14.91 -21.07
CA ALA A 294 0.37 15.01 -19.98
C ALA A 294 -1.06 15.28 -20.50
N GLU A 295 -1.22 16.09 -21.55
CA GLU A 295 -2.52 16.39 -22.15
C GLU A 295 -3.16 15.14 -22.76
N GLU A 296 -2.39 14.34 -23.50
CA GLU A 296 -2.90 13.09 -24.08
C GLU A 296 -3.33 12.11 -22.99
N TRP A 297 -2.50 11.97 -21.95
CA TRP A 297 -2.80 11.13 -20.80
C TRP A 297 -4.10 11.56 -20.12
N GLU A 298 -4.23 12.85 -19.76
CA GLU A 298 -5.43 13.40 -19.14
C GLU A 298 -6.68 13.19 -20.02
N ARG A 299 -6.58 13.48 -21.32
CA ARG A 299 -7.70 13.31 -22.25
C ARG A 299 -8.13 11.86 -22.45
N MET A 300 -7.19 10.91 -22.42
CA MET A 300 -7.52 9.50 -22.49
C MET A 300 -8.47 9.14 -21.35
N PHE A 301 -8.08 9.42 -20.09
CA PHE A 301 -8.91 9.10 -18.93
C PHE A 301 -10.19 9.94 -18.86
N ALA A 302 -10.15 11.22 -19.25
CA ALA A 302 -11.35 12.06 -19.34
C ALA A 302 -12.38 11.54 -20.36
N SER A 303 -11.94 10.77 -21.37
CA SER A 303 -12.84 10.14 -22.34
C SER A 303 -13.52 8.86 -21.84
N ARG A 304 -13.12 8.35 -20.66
CA ARG A 304 -13.66 7.11 -20.06
C ARG A 304 -14.78 7.44 -19.08
N SER A 305 -16.00 6.99 -19.36
CA SER A 305 -17.14 7.20 -18.45
C SER A 305 -17.01 6.50 -17.09
N TRP A 306 -16.21 5.43 -17.03
CA TRP A 306 -15.95 4.66 -15.82
C TRP A 306 -14.86 5.28 -14.93
N PHE A 307 -14.05 6.22 -15.45
CA PHE A 307 -12.93 6.77 -14.69
C PHE A 307 -13.41 7.80 -13.67
N PRO A 308 -13.13 7.62 -12.36
CA PRO A 308 -13.60 8.54 -11.33
C PRO A 308 -12.65 9.73 -11.19
N PRO A 309 -13.04 10.95 -11.61
CA PRO A 309 -12.24 12.13 -11.34
C PRO A 309 -12.13 12.35 -9.83
N HIS A 310 -10.99 12.90 -9.41
CA HIS A 310 -10.74 13.24 -8.00
C HIS A 310 -10.85 12.08 -7.00
N PHE A 311 -10.56 10.84 -7.40
CA PHE A 311 -10.73 9.68 -6.51
C PHE A 311 -9.94 9.78 -5.21
N MET A 312 -8.79 10.48 -5.20
CA MET A 312 -7.99 10.68 -3.99
C MET A 312 -8.76 11.41 -2.89
N LYS A 313 -9.58 12.39 -3.25
CA LYS A 313 -10.48 13.08 -2.31
C LYS A 313 -11.55 12.13 -1.78
N THR A 314 -12.03 11.18 -2.60
CA THR A 314 -12.96 10.14 -2.17
C THR A 314 -12.30 9.20 -1.14
N TYR A 315 -11.09 8.69 -1.41
CA TYR A 315 -10.33 7.90 -0.44
C TYR A 315 -10.13 8.64 0.87
N TYR A 316 -9.70 9.91 0.81
CA TYR A 316 -9.48 10.74 1.99
C TYR A 316 -10.75 10.91 2.84
N ARG A 317 -11.94 11.00 2.23
CA ARG A 317 -13.21 11.00 2.99
C ARG A 317 -13.41 9.70 3.76
N TYR A 318 -13.18 8.55 3.14
CA TYR A 318 -13.27 7.25 3.82
C TYR A 318 -12.23 7.11 4.92
N PHE A 319 -11.01 7.56 4.66
CA PHE A 319 -9.94 7.55 5.64
C PHE A 319 -10.37 8.31 6.91
N ARG A 320 -10.93 9.51 6.77
CA ARG A 320 -11.43 10.30 7.92
C ARG A 320 -12.56 9.60 8.65
N GLN A 321 -13.51 9.04 7.91
CA GLN A 321 -14.65 8.34 8.49
C GLN A 321 -14.26 7.11 9.32
N TYR A 322 -13.21 6.40 8.90
CA TYR A 322 -12.83 5.12 9.48
C TYR A 322 -11.57 5.16 10.33
N GLY A 323 -11.08 6.34 10.72
CA GLY A 323 -9.96 6.48 11.64
C GLY A 323 -8.63 5.99 11.07
N VAL A 324 -8.37 6.32 9.79
CA VAL A 324 -7.05 6.13 9.18
C VAL A 324 -6.14 7.27 9.58
N VAL A 325 -4.97 6.94 10.12
CA VAL A 325 -4.00 7.92 10.66
C VAL A 325 -2.85 8.21 9.70
N LEU A 326 -2.50 7.24 8.86
CA LEU A 326 -1.53 7.41 7.79
C LEU A 326 -2.02 6.65 6.56
N ALA A 327 -1.97 7.28 5.40
CA ALA A 327 -2.06 6.59 4.12
C ALA A 327 -0.89 6.97 3.20
N THR A 328 -0.37 6.02 2.42
CA THR A 328 0.71 6.31 1.47
C THR A 328 0.36 5.87 0.07
N TYR A 329 0.77 6.67 -0.91
CA TYR A 329 0.39 6.50 -2.31
C TYR A 329 1.60 6.37 -3.22
N GLY A 330 1.50 5.54 -4.27
CA GLY A 330 2.61 5.25 -5.18
C GLY A 330 3.26 6.53 -5.69
N TYR A 331 4.54 6.73 -5.43
CA TYR A 331 5.19 8.02 -5.67
C TYR A 331 5.87 8.07 -7.04
N LEU A 332 6.84 7.19 -7.27
CA LEU A 332 7.54 7.05 -8.54
C LEU A 332 7.20 5.71 -9.20
N SER A 333 7.11 5.65 -10.53
CA SER A 333 6.92 4.38 -11.26
C SER A 333 8.03 3.37 -10.99
N GLN A 334 7.67 2.19 -10.50
CA GLN A 334 8.59 1.07 -10.28
C GLN A 334 8.67 0.15 -11.51
N SER A 335 7.51 -0.27 -12.02
CA SER A 335 7.40 -1.16 -13.16
C SER A 335 6.35 -0.68 -14.15
N ALA A 336 6.65 -0.84 -15.44
CA ALA A 336 5.73 -0.63 -16.55
C ALA A 336 6.24 -1.49 -17.71
N PRO A 337 5.63 -2.65 -18.00
CA PRO A 337 6.11 -3.52 -19.06
C PRO A 337 5.88 -2.85 -20.42
N ALA A 338 6.84 -3.04 -21.33
CA ALA A 338 6.77 -2.53 -22.70
C ALA A 338 5.56 -3.10 -23.46
N LYS A 339 5.26 -4.38 -23.22
CA LYS A 339 4.07 -5.05 -23.75
C LYS A 339 3.07 -5.26 -22.62
N VAL A 340 1.92 -4.62 -22.75
CA VAL A 340 0.76 -4.80 -21.89
C VAL A 340 -0.23 -5.71 -22.62
N THR A 341 -0.79 -6.66 -21.89
CA THR A 341 -1.78 -7.63 -22.37
C THR A 341 -3.02 -7.57 -21.49
N PRO A 342 -4.14 -8.21 -21.87
CA PRO A 342 -5.34 -8.26 -21.03
C PRO A 342 -5.12 -8.79 -19.60
N GLY A 343 -4.10 -9.62 -19.39
CA GLY A 343 -3.76 -10.14 -18.06
C GLY A 343 -2.70 -9.33 -17.30
N THR A 344 -2.21 -8.23 -17.89
CA THR A 344 -1.14 -7.42 -17.29
C THR A 344 -1.72 -6.51 -16.21
N GLY A 345 -1.10 -6.50 -15.03
CA GLY A 345 -1.50 -5.60 -13.95
C GLY A 345 -1.17 -4.14 -14.25
N ILE A 346 -2.17 -3.26 -14.21
CA ILE A 346 -2.05 -1.84 -14.58
C ILE A 346 -1.67 -0.97 -13.38
N TRP A 347 -0.46 -1.19 -12.87
CA TRP A 347 0.08 -0.45 -11.73
C TRP A 347 0.64 0.93 -12.11
N PHE A 348 1.28 1.01 -13.28
CA PHE A 348 2.05 2.17 -13.77
C PHE A 348 1.23 3.43 -14.03
N VAL A 349 -0.10 3.31 -14.04
CA VAL A 349 -1.01 4.46 -14.14
C VAL A 349 -1.00 5.29 -12.85
N ASN A 350 -0.86 4.64 -11.69
CA ASN A 350 -1.07 5.23 -10.36
C ASN A 350 -0.03 6.25 -9.87
N PRO A 351 1.28 6.13 -10.14
CA PRO A 351 2.27 6.97 -9.46
C PRO A 351 2.03 8.48 -9.57
N ILE A 352 2.41 9.24 -8.54
CA ILE A 352 2.44 10.72 -8.56
C ILE A 352 3.36 11.24 -9.68
N PHE A 353 4.47 10.54 -9.93
CA PHE A 353 5.36 10.78 -11.06
C PHE A 353 5.49 9.49 -11.88
N PRO A 354 4.67 9.32 -12.94
CA PRO A 354 4.65 8.13 -13.76
C PRO A 354 5.79 8.13 -14.81
N MET A 355 7.03 7.99 -14.33
CA MET A 355 8.28 8.20 -15.09
C MET A 355 8.41 7.37 -16.38
N LYS A 356 7.69 6.25 -16.45
CA LYS A 356 7.71 5.33 -17.59
C LYS A 356 6.70 5.70 -18.67
N SER A 357 5.63 6.40 -18.31
CA SER A 357 4.47 6.62 -19.17
C SER A 357 4.39 8.05 -19.69
N LEU A 358 4.83 9.03 -18.90
CA LEU A 358 4.81 10.43 -19.32
C LEU A 358 6.16 10.90 -19.86
N GLN A 359 6.09 11.74 -20.89
CA GLN A 359 7.25 12.50 -21.39
C GLN A 359 7.82 13.37 -20.26
N LYS A 360 9.13 13.60 -20.28
CA LYS A 360 9.77 14.52 -19.34
C LYS A 360 9.38 15.97 -19.65
N GLN A 361 9.47 16.81 -18.65
CA GLN A 361 9.39 18.26 -18.80
C GLN A 361 10.61 18.77 -19.61
N ALA A 362 10.53 20.01 -20.09
CA ALA A 362 11.60 20.63 -20.88
C ALA A 362 12.95 20.70 -20.14
N ASP A 363 12.94 20.80 -18.81
CA ASP A 363 14.12 20.79 -17.94
C ASP A 363 14.66 19.37 -17.65
N GLY A 364 14.07 18.33 -18.25
CA GLY A 364 14.43 16.93 -18.04
C GLY A 364 13.85 16.29 -16.77
N SER A 365 13.05 17.02 -16.00
CA SER A 365 12.38 16.50 -14.81
C SER A 365 11.15 15.65 -15.14
N TYR A 366 10.71 14.82 -14.21
CA TYR A 366 9.53 13.97 -14.37
C TYR A 366 8.27 14.81 -14.34
N THR A 367 7.42 14.55 -15.32
CA THR A 367 6.09 15.15 -15.40
C THR A 367 5.20 14.58 -14.30
N PRO A 368 4.58 15.42 -13.46
CA PRO A 368 3.60 14.96 -12.47
C PRO A 368 2.37 14.38 -13.15
N ASN A 369 1.71 13.43 -12.49
CA ASN A 369 0.50 12.81 -13.01
C ASN A 369 -0.66 13.83 -13.04
N PRO A 370 -1.16 14.24 -14.21
CA PRO A 370 -2.14 15.31 -14.31
C PRO A 370 -3.50 14.93 -13.69
N LEU A 371 -3.76 13.63 -13.53
CA LEU A 371 -5.05 13.13 -13.07
C LEU A 371 -5.32 13.37 -11.57
N TRP A 372 -4.27 13.46 -10.75
CA TRP A 372 -4.44 13.57 -9.29
C TRP A 372 -3.26 14.20 -8.54
N PHE A 373 -2.24 14.74 -9.22
CA PHE A 373 -1.16 15.44 -8.52
C PHE A 373 -1.67 16.56 -7.61
N ASN A 374 -2.61 17.38 -8.12
CA ASN A 374 -3.20 18.47 -7.34
C ASN A 374 -4.02 17.94 -6.16
N ASP A 375 -4.81 16.89 -6.37
CA ASP A 375 -5.57 16.25 -5.30
C ASP A 375 -4.64 15.68 -4.22
N PHE A 376 -3.51 15.09 -4.59
CA PHE A 376 -2.50 14.58 -3.66
C PHE A 376 -1.92 15.71 -2.81
N VAL A 377 -1.48 16.81 -3.43
CA VAL A 377 -0.96 17.99 -2.73
C VAL A 377 -2.00 18.59 -1.79
N ASP A 378 -3.26 18.70 -2.25
CA ASP A 378 -4.38 19.18 -1.44
C ASP A 378 -4.54 18.33 -0.17
N ILE A 379 -4.67 17.01 -0.31
CA ILE A 379 -4.94 16.12 0.85
C ILE A 379 -3.76 16.04 1.82
N VAL A 380 -2.52 16.16 1.33
CA VAL A 380 -1.34 16.26 2.20
C VAL A 380 -1.40 17.55 3.03
N HIS A 381 -1.71 18.70 2.42
CA HIS A 381 -1.87 19.95 3.15
C HIS A 381 -3.02 19.94 4.16
N TYR A 382 -4.15 19.31 3.82
CA TYR A 382 -5.25 19.15 4.79
C TYR A 382 -4.84 18.28 5.98
N GLY A 383 -4.07 17.22 5.75
CA GLY A 383 -3.54 16.34 6.78
C GLY A 383 -2.61 17.05 7.76
N ALA A 384 -1.79 17.99 7.27
CA ALA A 384 -0.79 18.72 8.07
C ALA A 384 -1.36 19.92 8.87
N LYS A 385 -2.58 20.39 8.58
CA LYS A 385 -3.16 21.64 9.16
C LYS A 385 -4.01 21.44 10.42
N LYS A 386 -3.82 20.37 11.18
CA LYS A 386 -4.50 20.12 12.47
C LYS A 386 -3.54 19.53 13.48
#